data_AF-X0WC30-F1
#
_entry.id   AF-X0WC30-F1
#
_cell.length_a   1.000
_cell.length_b   1.000
_cell.length_c   1.000
_cell.angle_alpha   90.00
_cell.angle_beta   90.00
_cell.angle_gamma   90.00
#
_symmetry.space_group_name_H-M   'P 1'
#
loop_
_entity.id
_entity.type
_entity.pdbx_description
1 polymer ?
#
loop_
_entity_poly.entity_id
_entity_poly.type
_entity_poly.pdbx_seq_one_letter_code
_entity_poly.pdbx_strand_id
1 'polypeptide(L)'
;MLSGRNSALRGVILFLLILAGAAATARAHFLLNLNVRILHVEHLAKGLKVYLRTPMPYLVADLVGPVRANALPEPAPYTTNAMEKGKLVHYVDPAQLS
;
A
#
# COMPACT_ATOMS: atom_id res chain seq x y z
N MET A 1 24.15 28.09 -44.51
CA MET A 1 23.14 27.00 -44.44
C MET A 1 23.42 25.95 -43.33
N LEU A 2 24.16 26.31 -42.25
CA LEU A 2 24.54 25.37 -41.17
C LEU A 2 23.85 25.63 -39.82
N SER A 3 23.17 26.78 -39.65
CA SER A 3 22.52 27.17 -38.38
C SER A 3 21.20 26.40 -38.11
N GLY A 4 20.40 26.14 -39.15
CA GLY A 4 19.09 25.47 -39.02
C GLY A 4 19.15 23.98 -38.67
N ARG A 5 20.29 23.32 -38.89
CA ARG A 5 20.44 21.88 -38.57
C ARG A 5 20.57 21.64 -37.07
N ASN A 6 21.16 22.59 -36.35
CA ASN A 6 21.38 22.49 -34.91
C ASN A 6 20.13 22.87 -34.10
N SER A 7 19.29 23.77 -34.61
CA SER A 7 18.01 24.10 -34.00
C SER A 7 16.99 22.96 -34.12
N ALA A 8 16.94 22.30 -35.29
CA ALA A 8 16.09 21.11 -35.49
C ALA A 8 16.51 19.94 -34.58
N LEU A 9 17.82 19.68 -34.46
CA LEU A 9 18.34 18.63 -33.58
C LEU A 9 18.01 18.90 -32.10
N ARG A 10 18.12 20.17 -31.65
CA ARG A 10 17.71 20.57 -30.30
C ARG A 10 16.21 20.37 -30.07
N GLY A 11 15.38 20.68 -31.06
CA GLY A 11 13.94 20.45 -31.00
C GLY A 11 13.58 18.97 -30.86
N VAL A 12 14.25 18.11 -31.62
CA VAL A 12 14.05 16.64 -31.55
C VAL A 12 14.49 16.09 -30.19
N ILE A 13 15.64 16.53 -29.67
CA ILE A 13 16.12 16.12 -28.35
C ILE A 13 15.13 16.55 -27.26
N LEU A 14 14.62 17.78 -27.32
CA LEU A 14 13.65 18.28 -26.35
C LEU A 14 12.34 17.49 -26.42
N PHE A 15 11.85 17.19 -27.62
CA PHE A 15 10.65 16.40 -27.82
C PHE A 15 10.77 14.97 -27.26
N LEU A 16 11.92 14.31 -27.48
CA LEU A 16 12.18 12.97 -26.94
C LEU A 16 12.26 12.96 -25.41
N LEU A 17 12.85 13.98 -24.80
CA LEU A 17 12.91 14.11 -23.33
C LEU A 17 11.52 14.28 -22.71
N ILE A 18 10.63 15.05 -23.35
CA ILE A 18 9.25 15.22 -22.90
C ILE A 18 8.47 13.90 -23.00
N LEU A 19 8.61 13.16 -24.09
CA LEU A 19 7.97 11.85 -24.24
C LEU A 19 8.44 10.85 -23.18
N ALA A 20 9.75 10.82 -22.89
CA ALA A 20 10.31 9.94 -21.88
C ALA A 20 9.81 10.28 -20.46
N GLY A 21 9.65 11.57 -20.14
CA GLY A 21 9.09 12.01 -18.86
C GLY A 21 7.59 11.69 -18.71
N ALA A 22 6.82 11.78 -19.80
CA ALA A 22 5.38 11.48 -19.78
C ALA A 22 5.07 9.97 -19.68
N ALA A 23 6.03 9.10 -20.03
CA ALA A 23 5.88 7.64 -19.92
C ALA A 23 6.07 7.11 -18.49
N ALA A 24 6.53 7.93 -17.55
CA ALA A 24 6.65 7.53 -16.16
C ALA A 24 5.25 7.42 -15.53
N THR A 25 4.77 6.18 -15.38
CA THR A 25 3.56 5.93 -14.58
C THR A 25 3.83 6.36 -13.15
N ALA A 26 3.19 7.44 -12.72
CA ALA A 26 3.17 7.85 -11.33
C ALA A 26 2.42 6.78 -10.54
N ARG A 27 3.14 5.79 -10.02
CA ARG A 27 2.59 4.81 -9.10
C ARG A 27 2.60 5.42 -7.70
N ALA A 28 1.45 5.89 -7.24
CA ALA A 28 1.26 6.20 -5.84
C ALA A 28 1.26 4.88 -5.05
N HIS A 29 2.46 4.39 -4.70
CA HIS A 29 2.59 3.32 -3.72
C HIS A 29 2.22 3.92 -2.37
N PHE A 30 0.94 3.83 -2.01
CA PHE A 30 0.50 4.14 -0.66
C PHE A 30 1.24 3.20 0.29
N LEU A 31 2.18 3.75 1.07
CA LEU A 31 2.82 3.04 2.15
C LEU A 31 1.76 2.85 3.25
N LEU A 32 0.93 1.82 3.12
CA LEU A 32 -0.09 1.42 4.10
C LEU A 32 0.48 1.07 5.47
N ASN A 33 1.82 0.96 5.57
CA ASN A 33 2.55 0.79 6.82
C ASN A 33 2.79 2.12 7.56
N LEU A 34 2.36 3.26 6.99
CA LEU A 34 2.24 4.49 7.76
C LEU A 34 1.17 4.25 8.82
N ASN A 35 1.58 4.28 10.09
CA ASN A 35 0.74 4.03 11.27
C ASN A 35 -0.23 5.20 11.50
N VAL A 36 -1.00 5.58 10.47
CA VAL A 36 -2.01 6.62 10.50
C VAL A 36 -3.19 6.05 11.26
N ARG A 37 -3.26 6.40 12.55
CA ARG A 37 -4.43 6.11 13.36
C ARG A 37 -5.55 7.04 12.90
N ILE A 38 -6.50 6.49 12.16
CA ILE A 38 -7.73 7.21 11.83
C ILE A 38 -8.58 7.23 13.09
N LEU A 39 -8.72 8.43 13.66
CA LEU A 39 -9.60 8.73 14.78
C LEU A 39 -10.83 9.45 14.24
N HIS A 40 -12.01 8.87 14.45
CA HIS A 40 -13.26 9.58 14.21
C HIS A 40 -13.74 10.18 15.54
N VAL A 41 -14.10 11.45 15.52
CA VAL A 41 -14.41 12.21 16.73
C VAL A 41 -15.79 12.83 16.60
N GLU A 42 -16.69 12.48 17.51
CA GLU A 42 -18.05 13.00 17.62
C GLU A 42 -18.14 13.93 18.83
N HIS A 43 -18.52 15.19 18.60
CA HIS A 43 -18.76 16.17 19.65
C HIS A 43 -20.21 16.06 20.15
N LEU A 44 -20.38 15.95 21.46
CA LEU A 44 -21.68 15.80 22.13
C LEU A 44 -21.93 17.00 23.05
N ALA A 45 -23.21 17.23 23.42
CA ALA A 45 -23.60 18.31 24.34
C ALA A 45 -22.88 18.22 25.71
N LYS A 46 -22.43 17.02 26.10
CA LYS A 46 -21.59 16.79 27.30
C LYS A 46 -20.38 15.92 26.96
N GLY A 47 -19.48 16.43 26.12
CA GLY A 47 -18.15 15.86 25.93
C GLY A 47 -17.88 15.34 24.52
N LEU A 48 -17.02 14.33 24.43
CA LEU A 48 -16.46 13.82 23.19
C LEU A 48 -16.59 12.30 23.15
N LYS A 49 -16.92 11.75 21.98
CA LYS A 49 -16.76 10.32 21.72
C LYS A 49 -15.71 10.13 20.63
N VAL A 50 -14.73 9.28 20.90
CA VAL A 50 -13.60 9.01 20.00
C VAL A 50 -13.67 7.55 19.58
N TYR A 51 -13.73 7.32 18.27
CA TYR A 51 -13.69 6.01 17.66
C TYR A 51 -12.32 5.81 17.00
N LEU A 52 -11.69 4.67 17.29
CA LEU A 52 -10.43 4.27 16.69
C LEU A 52 -10.68 3.07 15.78
N ARG A 53 -10.12 3.11 14.57
CA ARG A 53 -10.08 1.91 13.73
C ARG A 53 -9.11 0.90 14.34
N THR A 54 -9.63 -0.21 14.86
CA THR A 54 -8.81 -1.32 15.34
C THR A 54 -8.09 -1.98 14.16
N PRO A 55 -6.75 -2.09 14.19
CA PRO A 55 -6.01 -2.87 13.21
C PRO A 55 -6.51 -4.32 13.15
N MET A 56 -6.76 -4.83 11.95
CA MET A 56 -7.20 -6.21 11.72
C MET A 56 -6.28 -7.26 12.39
N PRO A 57 -4.94 -7.13 12.40
CA PRO A 57 -4.07 -8.09 13.08
C PRO A 57 -4.41 -8.31 14.56
N TYR A 58 -4.97 -7.33 15.26
CA TYR A 58 -5.38 -7.50 16.65
C TYR A 58 -6.68 -8.30 16.82
N LEU A 59 -7.49 -8.40 15.77
CA LEU A 59 -8.75 -9.15 15.76
C LEU A 59 -8.57 -10.61 15.39
N VAL A 60 -7.45 -10.98 14.76
CA VAL A 60 -7.25 -12.29 14.15
C VAL A 60 -6.01 -13.05 14.65
N ALA A 61 -5.18 -12.43 15.49
CA ALA A 61 -3.90 -13.00 15.92
C ALA A 61 -4.06 -14.35 16.66
N ASP A 62 -5.19 -14.56 17.33
CA ASP A 62 -5.55 -15.78 18.05
C ASP A 62 -6.42 -16.74 17.23
N LEU A 63 -6.80 -16.36 16.00
CA LEU A 63 -7.66 -17.14 15.12
C LEU A 63 -6.88 -17.96 14.08
N VAL A 64 -5.58 -18.19 14.31
CA VAL A 64 -4.75 -19.05 13.47
C VAL A 64 -4.83 -20.51 13.89
N GLY A 65 -4.84 -21.40 12.90
CA GLY A 65 -4.88 -22.85 13.13
C GLY A 65 -3.48 -23.48 13.28
N PRO A 66 -3.39 -24.82 13.23
CA PRO A 66 -2.13 -25.55 13.36
C PRO A 66 -1.08 -25.14 12.32
N VAL A 67 0.20 -25.30 12.68
CA VAL A 67 1.32 -25.10 11.75
C VAL A 67 1.26 -26.13 10.62
N ARG A 68 1.24 -25.65 9.38
CA ARG A 68 1.22 -26.47 8.16
C ARG A 68 2.64 -26.85 7.76
N ALA A 69 2.76 -27.74 6.77
CA ALA A 69 4.04 -28.24 6.25
C ALA A 69 4.99 -27.14 5.71
N ASN A 70 4.44 -25.98 5.34
CA ASN A 70 5.19 -24.82 4.87
C ASN A 70 5.69 -23.90 6.00
N ALA A 71 5.66 -24.36 7.26
CA ALA A 71 6.04 -23.61 8.46
C ALA A 71 5.20 -22.35 8.75
N LEU A 72 4.06 -22.17 8.06
CA LEU A 72 3.06 -21.16 8.36
C LEU A 72 1.85 -21.81 9.04
N PRO A 73 1.26 -21.18 10.05
CA PRO A 73 -0.03 -21.63 10.57
C PRO A 73 -1.14 -21.40 9.53
N GLU A 74 -2.20 -22.17 9.66
CA GLU A 74 -3.45 -21.93 8.94
C GLU A 74 -3.94 -20.49 9.19
N PRO A 75 -4.24 -19.71 8.12
CA PRO A 75 -4.62 -18.32 8.26
C PRO A 75 -6.01 -18.19 8.88
N ALA A 76 -6.19 -17.08 9.59
CA ALA A 76 -7.51 -16.67 10.06
C ALA A 76 -8.43 -16.29 8.87
N PRO A 77 -9.76 -16.26 9.06
CA PRO A 77 -10.70 -15.85 8.01
C PRO A 77 -10.34 -14.51 7.38
N TYR A 78 -10.52 -14.38 6.06
CA TYR A 78 -10.19 -13.16 5.30
C TYR A 78 -8.71 -12.76 5.30
N THR A 79 -7.81 -13.66 5.71
CA THR A 79 -6.37 -13.36 5.80
C THR A 79 -5.47 -14.34 5.05
N THR A 80 -4.25 -13.91 4.80
CA THR A 80 -3.10 -14.74 4.45
C THR A 80 -1.97 -14.48 5.44
N ASN A 81 -1.11 -15.49 5.65
CA ASN A 81 0.00 -15.42 6.58
C ASN A 81 1.34 -15.34 5.83
N ALA A 82 2.26 -14.54 6.37
CA ALA A 82 3.65 -14.50 5.92
C ALA A 82 4.60 -14.48 7.12
N MET A 83 5.82 -15.00 6.93
CA MET A 83 6.90 -14.80 7.90
C MET A 83 7.77 -13.62 7.46
N GLU A 84 7.88 -12.61 8.31
CA GLU A 84 8.76 -11.47 8.09
C GLU A 84 9.65 -11.25 9.32
N LYS A 85 10.96 -11.30 9.12
CA LYS A 85 11.95 -11.11 10.20
C LYS A 85 11.68 -12.02 11.41
N GLY A 86 11.26 -13.26 11.15
CA GLY A 86 10.93 -14.24 12.19
C GLY A 86 9.60 -14.02 12.91
N LYS A 87 8.76 -13.07 12.45
CA LYS A 87 7.43 -12.82 13.00
C LYS A 87 6.36 -13.23 12.01
N LEU A 88 5.28 -13.82 12.52
CA LEU A 88 4.07 -14.06 11.75
C LEU A 88 3.37 -12.72 11.50
N VAL A 89 3.06 -12.43 10.25
CA VAL A 89 2.33 -11.24 9.81
C VAL A 89 1.07 -11.67 9.08
N HIS A 90 -0.03 -10.98 9.35
CA HIS A 90 -1.34 -11.22 8.74
C HIS A 90 -1.64 -10.15 7.70
N TYR A 91 -1.91 -10.58 6.48
CA TYR A 91 -2.35 -9.74 5.37
C TYR A 91 -3.81 -10.03 5.05
N VAL A 92 -4.53 -9.04 4.51
CA VAL A 92 -5.88 -9.27 3.97
C VAL A 92 -5.76 -10.15 2.74
N ASP A 93 -6.61 -11.17 2.63
CA ASP A 93 -6.69 -12.02 1.46
C ASP A 93 -7.39 -11.28 0.30
N PRO A 94 -6.69 -10.92 -0.78
CA PRO A 94 -7.29 -10.19 -1.90
C PRO A 94 -8.32 -11.04 -2.66
N ALA A 95 -8.25 -12.37 -2.60
CA ALA A 95 -9.22 -13.25 -3.24
C ALA A 95 -10.61 -13.17 -2.58
N GLN A 96 -10.71 -12.60 -1.38
CA GLN A 96 -11.96 -12.47 -0.63
C GLN A 96 -12.56 -11.06 -0.70
N LEU A 97 -11.98 -10.17 -1.52
CA LEU A 97 -12.45 -8.79 -1.72
C LEU A 97 -13.30 -8.61 -3.00
N SER A 98 -13.61 -9.70 -3.71
CA SER A 98 -14.36 -9.71 -4.98
C SER A 98 -15.82 -10.13 -4.81
#